data_AF-A0A957PCK1-F1
#
_entry.id   AF-A0A957PCK1-F1
#
_cell.length_a   1.000
_cell.length_b   1.000
_cell.length_c   1.000
_cell.angle_alpha   90.00
_cell.angle_beta   90.00
_cell.angle_gamma   90.00
#
_symmetry.space_group_name_H-M   'P 1'
#
loop_
_entity.id
_entity.type
_entity.pdbx_description
1 polymer ?
#
loop_
_entity_poly.entity_id
_entity_poly.type
_entity_poly.pdbx_seq_one_letter_code
_entity_poly.pdbx_strand_id
1 'polypeptide(L)'
;MSFSYVVRRILLVFLVIWSAATLNFFIPKITPRNPIREKLLEQASRGGYIPPGFEDMVQSYEKRFGLDQPVWKQYLTYLNEMAHFNLGYSISNFPKTVPELIGQSIWWTIGLLSVTTILTF
;
A
#
# COMPACT_ATOMS: atom_id res chain seq x y z
N MET A 1 -8.36 26.00 26.03
CA MET A 1 -8.52 24.54 25.85
C MET A 1 -7.85 23.86 27.03
N SER A 2 -8.51 22.92 27.73
CA SER A 2 -7.84 22.23 28.85
C SER A 2 -6.80 21.25 28.31
N PHE A 3 -5.68 21.09 29.01
CA PHE A 3 -4.62 20.12 28.66
C PHE A 3 -5.18 18.70 28.48
N SER A 4 -6.17 18.34 29.29
CA SER A 4 -6.90 17.06 29.19
C SER A 4 -7.65 16.90 27.86
N TYR A 5 -8.19 17.98 27.30
CA TYR A 5 -8.86 17.96 25.99
C TYR A 5 -7.87 17.68 24.85
N VAL A 6 -6.69 18.32 24.88
CA VAL A 6 -5.65 18.14 23.87
C VAL A 6 -5.11 16.70 23.90
N VAL A 7 -4.78 16.18 25.08
CA VAL A 7 -4.30 14.79 25.24
C VAL A 7 -5.35 13.78 24.77
N ARG A 8 -6.62 13.95 25.17
CA ARG A 8 -7.71 13.08 24.71
C ARG A 8 -7.84 13.10 23.19
N ARG A 9 -7.70 14.28 22.57
CA ARG A 9 -7.84 14.42 21.11
C ARG A 9 -6.67 13.78 20.36
N ILE A 10 -5.44 13.94 20.84
CA ILE A 10 -4.26 13.28 20.27
C ILE A 10 -4.39 11.75 20.37
N LEU A 11 -4.81 11.23 21.52
CA LEU A 11 -5.03 9.79 21.70
C LEU A 11 -6.11 9.25 20.76
N LEU A 12 -7.22 9.98 20.59
CA LEU A 12 -8.28 9.58 19.65
C LEU A 12 -7.77 9.55 18.21
N VAL A 13 -7.04 10.59 17.76
CA VAL A 13 -6.46 10.63 16.41
C VAL A 13 -5.50 9.47 16.20
N PHE A 14 -4.62 9.21 17.18
CA PHE A 14 -3.68 8.10 17.13
C PHE A 14 -4.41 6.75 17.03
N LEU A 15 -5.43 6.51 17.85
CA LEU A 15 -6.22 5.28 17.81
C LEU A 15 -6.93 5.10 16.46
N VAL A 16 -7.47 6.16 15.89
CA VAL A 16 -8.14 6.13 14.57
C VAL A 16 -7.14 5.76 13.48
N ILE A 17 -5.98 6.42 13.44
CA ILE A 17 -4.92 6.14 12.46
C ILE A 17 -4.41 4.70 12.61
N TRP A 18 -4.12 4.28 13.84
CA TRP A 18 -3.65 2.92 14.12
C TRP A 18 -4.69 1.86 13.72
N SER A 19 -5.97 2.10 14.00
CA SER A 19 -7.06 1.22 13.59
C SER A 19 -7.18 1.14 12.07
N ALA A 20 -7.14 2.28 11.37
CA ALA A 20 -7.19 2.33 9.92
C ALA A 20 -6.00 1.60 9.28
N ALA A 21 -4.79 1.81 9.79
CA ALA A 21 -3.59 1.12 9.33
C ALA A 21 -3.67 -0.40 9.54
N THR A 22 -4.19 -0.83 10.68
CA THR A 22 -4.39 -2.24 11.00
C THR A 22 -5.40 -2.87 10.04
N LEU A 23 -6.52 -2.20 9.77
CA LEU A 23 -7.49 -2.65 8.78
C LEU A 23 -6.88 -2.74 7.37
N ASN A 24 -6.12 -1.73 6.95
CA ASN A 24 -5.44 -1.74 5.64
C ASN A 24 -4.47 -2.91 5.48
N PHE A 25 -3.82 -3.33 6.57
CA PHE A 25 -2.93 -4.49 6.56
C PHE A 25 -3.69 -5.82 6.50
N PHE A 26 -4.74 -5.98 7.30
CA PHE A 26 -5.44 -7.27 7.43
C PHE A 26 -6.47 -7.53 6.33
N ILE A 27 -7.15 -6.50 5.81
CA ILE A 27 -8.19 -6.67 4.76
C ILE A 27 -7.67 -7.46 3.54
N PRO A 28 -6.51 -7.14 2.95
CA PRO A 28 -5.98 -7.91 1.83
C PRO A 28 -5.58 -9.35 2.21
N LYS A 29 -5.11 -9.56 3.44
CA LYS A 29 -4.61 -10.87 3.93
C LYS A 29 -5.70 -11.88 4.22
N ILE A 30 -6.92 -11.42 4.49
CA ILE A 30 -8.09 -12.29 4.67
C ILE A 30 -8.54 -12.87 3.32
N THR A 31 -8.22 -12.18 2.22
CA THR A 31 -8.51 -12.70 0.88
C THR A 31 -7.46 -13.77 0.54
N PRO A 32 -7.86 -14.98 0.09
CA PRO A 32 -6.93 -16.09 -0.18
C PRO A 32 -6.08 -15.88 -1.46
N ARG A 33 -6.01 -14.66 -1.98
CA ARG A 33 -5.38 -14.31 -3.24
C ARG A 33 -3.99 -13.75 -2.97
N ASN A 34 -2.98 -14.36 -3.58
CA ASN A 34 -1.63 -13.83 -3.55
C ASN A 34 -1.51 -12.69 -4.59
N PRO A 35 -1.34 -11.44 -4.15
CA PRO A 35 -1.37 -10.28 -5.05
C PRO A 35 -0.18 -10.29 -6.03
N ILE A 36 0.97 -10.87 -5.64
CA ILE A 36 2.13 -11.01 -6.51
C ILE A 36 1.82 -12.01 -7.62
N ARG A 37 1.27 -13.17 -7.25
CA ARG A 37 0.91 -14.20 -8.21
C ARG A 37 -0.12 -13.70 -9.22
N GLU A 38 -1.17 -13.02 -8.77
CA GLU A 38 -2.19 -12.46 -9.67
C GLU A 38 -1.63 -11.42 -10.63
N LYS A 39 -0.74 -10.55 -10.15
CA LYS A 39 -0.11 -9.54 -11.01
C LYS A 39 0.82 -10.15 -12.05
N LEU A 40 1.66 -11.10 -11.64
CA LEU A 40 2.50 -11.83 -12.58
C LEU A 40 1.66 -12.62 -13.59
N LEU A 41 0.54 -13.21 -13.16
CA LEU A 41 -0.39 -13.91 -14.04
C LEU A 41 -1.06 -12.95 -15.04
N GLU A 42 -1.47 -11.78 -14.58
CA GLU A 42 -2.04 -10.71 -15.41
C GLU A 42 -1.03 -10.25 -16.48
N GLN A 43 0.23 -10.03 -16.09
CA GLN A 43 1.31 -9.66 -17.01
C GLN A 43 1.61 -10.77 -18.03
N ALA A 44 1.72 -12.02 -17.58
CA ALA A 44 1.95 -13.18 -18.44
C ALA A 44 0.78 -13.38 -19.44
N SER A 45 -0.45 -13.17 -18.98
CA SER A 45 -1.66 -13.27 -19.82
C SER A 45 -1.71 -12.18 -20.89
N ARG A 46 -1.28 -10.96 -20.57
CA ARG A 46 -1.15 -9.86 -21.55
C ARG A 46 -0.08 -10.16 -22.60
N GLY A 47 0.98 -10.88 -22.24
CA GLY A 47 2.05 -11.30 -23.14
C GLY A 47 1.79 -12.61 -23.89
N GLY A 48 0.68 -13.31 -23.59
CA GLY A 48 0.35 -14.61 -24.19
C GLY A 48 1.32 -15.75 -23.84
N TYR A 49 2.21 -15.55 -22.86
CA TYR A 49 3.27 -16.50 -22.52
C TYR A 49 3.54 -16.45 -21.02
N ILE A 50 3.45 -17.63 -20.38
CA ILE A 50 3.86 -17.83 -18.99
C ILE A 50 5.29 -18.40 -19.04
N PRO A 51 6.31 -17.65 -18.60
CA PRO A 51 7.68 -18.14 -18.62
C PRO A 51 7.86 -19.41 -17.79
N PRO A 52 8.66 -20.39 -18.26
CA PRO A 52 9.13 -21.48 -17.41
C PRO A 52 9.92 -20.86 -16.24
N GLY A 53 9.54 -21.19 -15.00
CA GLY A 53 10.06 -20.54 -13.78
C GLY A 53 9.15 -19.44 -13.20
N PHE A 54 7.90 -19.33 -13.66
CA PHE A 54 6.90 -18.41 -13.09
C PHE A 54 6.78 -18.50 -11.56
N GLU A 55 6.73 -19.72 -11.00
CA GLU A 55 6.63 -19.92 -9.56
C GLU A 55 7.93 -19.52 -8.83
N ASP A 56 9.10 -19.68 -9.45
CA ASP A 56 10.38 -19.20 -8.90
C ASP A 56 10.43 -17.66 -8.88
N MET A 57 9.86 -17.00 -9.89
CA MET A 57 9.66 -15.56 -9.88
C MET A 57 8.72 -15.15 -8.75
N VAL A 58 7.56 -15.79 -8.59
CA VAL A 58 6.63 -15.50 -7.47
C VAL A 58 7.37 -15.59 -6.12
N GLN A 59 8.11 -16.68 -5.87
CA GLN A 59 8.85 -16.86 -4.62
C GLN A 59 9.95 -15.82 -4.40
N SER A 60 10.69 -15.45 -5.46
CA SER A 60 11.71 -14.41 -5.38
C SER A 60 11.11 -13.06 -4.99
N TYR A 61 9.95 -12.73 -5.56
CA TYR A 61 9.20 -11.53 -5.22
C TYR A 61 8.62 -11.60 -3.80
N GLU A 62 8.04 -12.72 -3.38
CA GLU A 62 7.56 -12.92 -2.00
C GLU A 62 8.65 -12.70 -0.95
N LYS A 63 9.85 -13.25 -1.18
CA LYS A 63 11.01 -13.01 -0.32
C LYS A 63 11.41 -11.54 -0.29
N ARG A 64 11.42 -10.89 -1.46
CA ARG A 64 11.79 -9.47 -1.57
C ARG A 64 10.81 -8.55 -0.84
N PHE A 65 9.54 -8.90 -0.82
CA PHE A 65 8.49 -8.19 -0.07
C PHE A 65 8.34 -8.67 1.39
N GLY A 66 9.13 -9.66 1.82
CA GLY A 66 9.05 -10.22 3.18
C GLY A 66 7.72 -10.91 3.49
N LEU A 67 6.99 -11.35 2.46
CA LEU A 67 5.72 -12.07 2.61
C LEU A 67 5.91 -13.49 3.15
N ASP A 68 7.14 -14.01 3.12
CA ASP A 68 7.56 -15.29 3.69
C ASP A 68 7.67 -15.27 5.23
N GLN A 69 7.69 -14.09 5.84
CA GLN A 69 7.88 -13.94 7.29
C GLN A 69 6.58 -14.16 8.07
N PRO A 70 6.64 -14.47 9.37
CA PRO A 70 5.44 -14.54 10.21
C PRO A 70 4.61 -13.25 10.15
N VAL A 71 3.27 -13.38 10.16
CA VAL A 71 2.34 -12.24 10.00
C VAL A 71 2.60 -11.11 11.00
N TRP A 72 2.95 -11.44 12.24
CA TRP A 72 3.27 -10.45 13.27
C TRP A 72 4.50 -9.61 12.89
N LYS A 73 5.52 -10.22 12.28
CA LYS A 73 6.74 -9.54 11.85
C LYS A 73 6.45 -8.63 10.66
N GLN A 74 5.65 -9.10 9.70
CA GLN A 74 5.16 -8.28 8.59
C GLN A 74 4.39 -7.06 9.08
N TYR A 75 3.55 -7.21 10.12
CA TYR A 75 2.79 -6.11 10.70
C TYR A 75 3.69 -5.07 11.39
N LEU A 76 4.68 -5.52 12.18
CA LEU A 76 5.63 -4.61 12.82
C LEU A 76 6.50 -3.85 11.81
N THR A 77 6.98 -4.54 10.77
CA THR A 77 7.72 -3.90 9.69
C THR A 77 6.85 -2.85 8.98
N TYR A 78 5.60 -3.20 8.64
CA TYR A 78 4.64 -2.27 8.04
C TYR A 78 4.41 -1.01 8.89
N LEU A 79 4.17 -1.17 10.20
CA LEU A 79 4.00 -0.05 11.11
C LEU A 79 5.26 0.82 11.20
N ASN A 80 6.44 0.20 11.26
CA ASN A 80 7.71 0.91 11.32
C ASN A 80 7.97 1.71 10.03
N GLU A 81 7.79 1.11 8.86
CA GLU A 81 7.97 1.79 7.57
C GLU A 81 6.99 2.95 7.42
N MET A 82 5.72 2.74 7.77
CA MET A 82 4.69 3.78 7.70
C MET A 82 4.96 4.93 8.67
N ALA A 83 5.50 4.67 9.86
CA ALA A 83 5.94 5.71 10.81
C ALA A 83 7.11 6.57 10.27
N HIS A 84 7.93 6.00 9.39
CA HIS A 84 9.02 6.72 8.70
C HIS A 84 8.57 7.30 7.35
N PHE A 85 7.26 7.33 7.06
CA PHE A 85 6.69 7.74 5.77
C PHE A 85 7.22 6.94 4.57
N ASN A 86 7.76 5.75 4.82
CA ASN A 86 8.15 4.83 3.76
C ASN A 86 6.94 3.95 3.42
N LEU A 87 6.30 4.24 2.28
CA LEU A 87 5.16 3.48 1.79
C LEU A 87 5.56 2.24 0.96
N GLY A 88 6.87 2.04 0.75
CA GLY A 88 7.42 0.89 0.06
C GLY A 88 7.11 0.84 -1.44
N TYR A 89 7.19 -0.38 -1.99
CA TYR A 89 6.96 -0.66 -3.41
C TYR A 89 5.49 -0.95 -3.70
N SER A 90 5.03 -0.55 -4.89
CA SER A 90 3.72 -0.95 -5.38
C SER A 90 3.76 -2.39 -5.89
N ILE A 91 3.00 -3.30 -5.25
CA ILE A 91 2.85 -4.67 -5.75
C ILE A 91 2.20 -4.67 -7.15
N SER A 92 1.30 -3.73 -7.41
CA SER A 92 0.60 -3.60 -8.69
C SER A 92 1.44 -2.99 -9.82
N ASN A 93 2.41 -2.14 -9.49
CA ASN A 93 3.21 -1.39 -10.46
C ASN A 93 4.72 -1.54 -10.18
N PHE A 94 5.16 -2.73 -9.83
CA PHE A 94 6.57 -3.00 -9.59
C PHE A 94 7.41 -2.71 -10.86
N PRO A 95 8.60 -2.09 -10.76
CA PRO A 95 9.37 -1.75 -9.55
C PRO A 95 9.12 -0.35 -8.98
N LYS A 96 8.03 0.33 -9.35
CA LYS A 96 7.76 1.70 -8.86
C LYS A 96 7.43 1.71 -7.36
N THR A 97 7.86 2.78 -6.71
CA THR A 97 7.52 3.02 -5.29
C THR A 97 6.16 3.70 -5.17
N VAL A 98 5.48 3.51 -4.05
CA VAL A 98 4.18 4.16 -3.80
C VAL A 98 4.29 5.70 -3.81
N PRO A 99 5.32 6.33 -3.19
CA PRO A 99 5.48 7.79 -3.24
C PRO A 99 5.72 8.32 -4.66
N GLU A 100 6.44 7.57 -5.50
CA GLU A 100 6.65 7.92 -6.91
C GLU A 100 5.33 7.96 -7.68
N LEU A 101 4.48 6.94 -7.49
CA LEU A 101 3.16 6.89 -8.12
C LEU A 101 2.27 8.04 -7.64
N ILE A 102 2.25 8.31 -6.34
CA ILE A 102 1.49 9.43 -5.76
C ILE A 102 1.99 10.75 -6.37
N GLY A 103 3.31 10.96 -6.41
CA GLY A 103 3.90 12.17 -6.98
C GLY A 103 3.57 12.36 -8.46
N GLN A 104 3.49 11.29 -9.24
CA GLN A 104 3.08 11.35 -10.64
C GLN A 104 1.59 11.73 -10.79
N SER A 105 0.73 11.22 -9.91
CA SER A 105 -0.71 11.44 -9.99
C SER A 105 -1.19 12.76 -9.36
N ILE A 106 -0.46 13.29 -8.37
CA ILE A 106 -0.93 14.41 -7.55
C ILE A 106 -1.18 15.69 -8.36
N TRP A 107 -0.39 15.92 -9.41
CA TRP A 107 -0.54 17.09 -10.30
C TRP A 107 -1.84 17.08 -11.08
N TRP A 108 -2.23 15.91 -11.60
CA TRP A 108 -3.50 15.76 -12.28
C TRP A 108 -4.67 15.87 -11.30
N THR A 109 -4.55 15.29 -10.10
CA THR A 109 -5.59 15.42 -9.07
C THR A 109 -5.81 16.88 -8.67
N ILE A 110 -4.75 17.64 -8.43
CA ILE A 110 -4.85 19.07 -8.09
C ILE A 110 -5.42 19.87 -9.26
N GLY A 111 -4.94 19.65 -10.49
CA GLY A 111 -5.44 20.35 -11.67
C GLY A 111 -6.94 20.12 -11.88
N LEU A 112 -7.38 18.86 -11.85
CA LEU A 112 -8.78 18.50 -12.02
C LEU A 112 -9.65 19.06 -10.90
N LEU A 113 -9.25 18.87 -9.64
CA LEU A 113 -9.99 19.40 -8.49
C LEU A 113 -10.13 20.92 -8.57
N SER A 114 -9.08 21.63 -8.99
CA SER A 114 -9.09 23.09 -9.11
C SER A 114 -10.05 23.55 -10.20
N VAL A 115 -10.01 22.94 -11.39
CA VAL A 115 -10.91 23.27 -12.51
C VAL A 115 -12.36 22.99 -12.13
N THR A 116 -12.65 21.82 -11.56
CA THR A 116 -14.00 21.48 -11.12
C THR A 116 -14.51 22.44 -10.05
N THR A 117 -13.68 22.81 -9.07
CA THR A 117 -14.06 23.77 -8.03
C THR A 117 -14.39 25.13 -8.63
N ILE A 118 -13.56 25.63 -9.56
CA ILE A 118 -13.79 26.94 -10.23
C ILE A 118 -15.06 26.92 -11.10
N LEU A 119 -15.36 25.82 -11.79
CA LEU A 119 -16.56 25.71 -12.62
C LEU A 119 -17.86 25.53 -11.81
N THR A 120 -17.74 25.01 -10.58
CA THR A 120 -18.91 24.72 -9.73
C THR A 120 -19.45 26.00 -9.05
N PHE A 121 -18.57 26.97 -8.79
CA PHE A 121 -18.93 28.27 -8.21
C PHE A 121 -19.05 29.34 -9.29
#